data_AF-A0A3A5VKC0-F1
#
_entry.id   AF-A0A3A5VKC0-F1
#
_cell.length_a   1.000
_cell.length_b   1.000
_cell.length_c   1.000
_cell.angle_alpha   90.00
_cell.angle_beta   90.00
_cell.angle_gamma   90.00
#
_symmetry.space_group_name_H-M   'P 1'
#
loop_
_entity.id
_entity.type
_entity.pdbx_description
1 polymer ?
#
loop_
_entity_poly.entity_id
_entity_poly.type
_entity_poly.pdbx_seq_one_letter_code
_entity_poly.pdbx_strand_id
1 'polypeptide(L)'
;MIELGKCLGIYRFQSAEVLDLSAWPRPTTADIALRAFASSPSRLFTEATLGMQNILLSENAQKNLNTHIRSSGVWQISAPRNRDEKQWDLLLVQWMEEVLYRSEIHGEWLVDCHLNFQWNTKEVIVNAQVSWIENEEIEREIEIKAVTTHELQFSELKQGENAYSTWEQVPDFQGPGWFCDVVFDI
;
A
#
# COMPACT_ATOMS: atom_id res chain seq x y z
N MET A 1 -19.68 -33.95 5.66
CA MET A 1 -18.44 -33.23 6.02
C MET A 1 -18.24 -32.14 4.99
N ILE A 2 -18.52 -30.90 5.35
CA ILE A 2 -18.24 -29.70 4.55
C ILE A 2 -17.55 -28.78 5.56
N GLU A 3 -16.24 -28.59 5.44
CA GLU A 3 -15.52 -27.65 6.30
C GLU A 3 -15.89 -26.22 5.90
N LEU A 4 -16.50 -25.53 6.84
CA LEU A 4 -16.82 -24.10 6.81
C LEU A 4 -15.53 -23.30 7.06
N GLY A 5 -14.71 -23.15 6.04
CA GLY A 5 -13.69 -22.10 5.98
C GLY A 5 -14.27 -20.85 5.31
N LYS A 6 -15.20 -20.14 5.95
CA LYS A 6 -15.78 -18.90 5.39
C LYS A 6 -16.04 -17.84 6.46
N CYS A 7 -15.62 -16.62 6.11
CA CYS A 7 -15.86 -15.34 6.77
C CYS A 7 -15.12 -15.11 8.09
N LEU A 8 -13.89 -14.60 8.00
CA LEU A 8 -13.34 -13.74 9.04
C LEU A 8 -13.08 -12.37 8.44
N GLY A 9 -13.99 -11.43 8.67
CA GLY A 9 -13.85 -10.01 8.33
C GLY A 9 -12.78 -9.28 9.16
N ILE A 10 -11.68 -9.95 9.51
CA ILE A 10 -10.47 -9.39 10.11
C ILE A 10 -9.32 -10.34 9.70
N TYR A 11 -8.67 -10.11 8.56
CA TYR A 11 -7.51 -10.92 8.18
C TYR A 11 -6.23 -10.25 8.69
N ARG A 12 -5.73 -10.78 9.81
CA ARG A 12 -4.30 -10.78 10.16
C ARG A 12 -3.76 -12.13 9.73
N PHE A 13 -2.73 -12.16 8.88
CA PHE A 13 -2.01 -13.40 8.63
C PHE A 13 -1.03 -13.62 9.78
N GLN A 14 -1.19 -14.70 10.52
CA GLN A 14 -0.28 -15.04 11.60
C GLN A 14 0.92 -15.81 11.01
N SER A 15 1.89 -15.10 10.45
CA SER A 15 3.23 -15.65 10.22
C SER A 15 4.22 -14.88 11.08
N ALA A 16 4.91 -15.60 11.94
CA ALA A 16 5.67 -15.05 13.06
C ALA A 16 6.96 -14.28 12.67
N GLU A 17 7.19 -13.97 11.39
CA GLU A 17 8.46 -13.38 10.93
C GLU A 17 8.37 -12.29 9.84
N VAL A 18 7.16 -11.84 9.46
CA VAL A 18 6.99 -10.75 8.47
C VAL A 18 5.95 -9.77 9.00
N LEU A 19 6.13 -8.47 8.76
CA LEU A 19 5.18 -7.41 9.11
C LEU A 19 3.73 -7.84 8.82
N ASP A 20 2.81 -7.65 9.79
CA ASP A 20 1.36 -7.91 9.65
C ASP A 20 0.75 -6.95 8.59
N LEU A 21 1.01 -7.21 7.30
CA LEU A 21 0.53 -6.42 6.17
C LEU A 21 -0.74 -7.02 5.58
N SER A 22 -1.70 -6.15 5.25
CA SER A 22 -2.94 -6.49 4.56
C SER A 22 -2.84 -6.11 3.08
N ALA A 23 -1.76 -6.60 2.45
CA ALA A 23 -1.41 -6.38 1.06
C ALA A 23 -0.77 -7.64 0.45
N TRP A 24 -1.19 -8.00 -0.76
CA TRP A 24 -0.84 -9.24 -1.44
C TRP A 24 -0.34 -8.96 -2.85
N PRO A 25 0.89 -9.35 -3.19
CA PRO A 25 1.33 -9.41 -4.58
C PRO A 25 0.40 -10.35 -5.35
N ARG A 26 0.02 -9.96 -6.57
CA ARG A 26 -0.88 -10.75 -7.41
C ARG A 26 -0.32 -10.90 -8.82
N PRO A 27 -0.62 -12.02 -9.51
CA PRO A 27 -0.18 -12.21 -10.89
C PRO A 27 -0.68 -11.08 -11.81
N THR A 28 0.20 -10.63 -12.71
CA THR A 28 -0.13 -9.78 -13.85
C THR A 28 0.62 -10.30 -15.09
N THR A 29 0.16 -9.94 -16.28
CA THR A 29 0.72 -10.42 -17.55
C THR A 29 1.98 -9.68 -18.00
N ALA A 30 2.36 -8.59 -17.33
CA ALA A 30 3.48 -7.74 -17.74
C ALA A 30 4.51 -7.52 -16.62
N ASP A 31 4.09 -6.98 -15.47
CA ASP A 31 5.00 -6.47 -14.44
C ASP A 31 4.71 -7.04 -13.03
N ILE A 32 4.56 -6.18 -12.02
CA ILE A 32 4.17 -6.55 -10.65
C ILE A 32 2.89 -5.82 -10.28
N ALA A 33 1.97 -6.51 -9.61
CA ALA A 33 0.74 -5.91 -9.12
C ALA A 33 0.51 -6.25 -7.65
N LEU A 34 -0.19 -5.34 -6.96
CA LEU A 34 -0.50 -5.45 -5.55
C LEU A 34 -1.99 -5.19 -5.33
N ARG A 35 -2.60 -6.02 -4.49
CA ARG A 35 -3.92 -5.77 -3.93
C ARG A 35 -3.81 -5.55 -2.43
N ALA A 36 -4.44 -4.51 -1.91
CA ALA A 36 -4.48 -4.25 -0.47
C ALA A 36 -5.91 -4.08 0.03
N PHE A 37 -6.12 -4.33 1.32
CA PHE A 37 -7.41 -4.16 1.99
C PHE A 37 -7.23 -3.49 3.35
N ALA A 38 -8.12 -2.57 3.72
CA ALA A 38 -8.11 -1.95 5.04
C ALA A 38 -9.49 -1.43 5.47
N SER A 39 -9.61 -1.04 6.74
CA SER A 39 -10.87 -0.53 7.30
C SER A 39 -11.20 0.91 6.91
N SER A 40 -10.26 1.67 6.33
CA SER A 40 -10.45 3.07 5.94
C SER A 40 -9.52 3.44 4.77
N PRO A 41 -9.82 4.52 4.02
CA PRO A 41 -8.93 4.98 2.95
C PRO A 41 -7.51 5.29 3.44
N SER A 42 -7.38 5.95 4.59
CA SER A 42 -6.07 6.27 5.18
C SER A 42 -5.26 5.01 5.51
N ARG A 43 -5.89 4.02 6.14
CA ARG A 43 -5.21 2.76 6.44
C ARG A 43 -4.86 2.01 5.15
N LEU A 44 -5.71 2.07 4.12
CA LEU A 44 -5.45 1.42 2.84
C LEU A 44 -4.23 2.01 2.13
N PHE A 45 -4.01 3.32 2.20
CA PHE A 45 -2.77 3.95 1.71
C PHE A 45 -1.54 3.38 2.41
N THR A 46 -1.58 3.25 3.74
CA THR A 46 -0.49 2.63 4.51
C THR A 46 -0.25 1.19 4.06
N GLU A 47 -1.28 0.34 4.03
CA GLU A 47 -1.14 -1.07 3.64
C GLU A 47 -0.58 -1.23 2.22
N ALA A 48 -1.12 -0.47 1.25
CA ALA A 48 -0.66 -0.51 -0.13
C ALA A 48 0.80 -0.04 -0.27
N THR A 49 1.17 1.02 0.46
CA THR A 49 2.53 1.58 0.43
C THR A 49 3.55 0.64 1.05
N LEU A 50 3.24 0.07 2.21
CA LEU A 50 4.12 -0.89 2.87
C LEU A 50 4.19 -2.21 2.10
N GLY A 51 3.09 -2.63 1.46
CA GLY A 51 3.09 -3.75 0.54
C GLY A 51 4.02 -3.52 -0.65
N MET A 52 4.01 -2.32 -1.26
CA MET A 52 4.96 -1.94 -2.32
C MET A 52 6.40 -2.00 -1.81
N GLN A 53 6.71 -1.39 -0.67
CA GLN A 53 8.07 -1.42 -0.11
C GLN A 53 8.52 -2.85 0.16
N ASN A 54 7.64 -3.71 0.69
CA ASN A 54 7.99 -5.10 0.97
C ASN A 54 8.32 -5.92 -0.30
N ILE A 55 7.65 -5.63 -1.43
CA ILE A 55 7.94 -6.26 -2.74
C ILE A 55 9.38 -5.97 -3.19
N LEU A 56 9.88 -4.77 -2.89
CA LEU A 56 11.18 -4.30 -3.36
C LEU A 56 12.37 -4.82 -2.54
N LEU A 57 12.14 -5.21 -1.29
CA LEU A 57 13.17 -5.69 -0.37
C LEU A 57 13.64 -7.10 -0.69
N SER A 58 14.94 -7.37 -0.55
CA SER A 58 15.46 -8.74 -0.51
C SER A 58 14.87 -9.50 0.68
N GLU A 59 14.79 -10.84 0.60
CA GLU A 59 14.36 -11.66 1.74
C GLU A 59 15.18 -11.40 3.02
N ASN A 60 16.47 -11.11 2.86
CA ASN A 60 17.36 -10.81 3.98
C ASN A 60 17.05 -9.43 4.59
N ALA A 61 16.79 -8.41 3.77
CA ALA A 61 16.39 -7.10 4.25
C ALA A 61 15.04 -7.15 4.96
N GLN A 62 14.06 -7.89 4.45
CA GLN A 62 12.75 -8.06 5.10
C GLN A 62 12.88 -8.58 6.55
N LYS A 63 13.76 -9.57 6.77
CA LYS A 63 14.01 -10.16 8.09
C LYS A 63 14.73 -9.20 9.05
N ASN A 64 15.61 -8.35 8.53
CA ASN A 64 16.46 -7.48 9.33
C ASN A 64 15.96 -6.03 9.41
N LEU A 65 14.85 -5.68 8.75
CA LEU A 65 14.33 -4.31 8.65
C LEU A 65 14.09 -3.64 10.02
N ASN A 66 13.72 -4.43 11.04
CA ASN A 66 13.48 -3.93 12.41
C ASN A 66 14.76 -3.75 13.24
N THR A 67 15.93 -4.10 12.70
CA THR A 67 17.22 -3.98 13.40
C THR A 67 17.93 -2.65 13.14
N HIS A 68 17.54 -1.95 12.07
CA HIS A 68 18.09 -0.66 11.67
C HIS A 68 17.59 0.51 12.52
N ILE A 69 18.40 1.58 12.56
CA ILE A 69 18.00 2.84 13.19
C ILE A 69 16.97 3.52 12.29
N ARG A 70 15.87 3.96 12.91
CA ARG A 70 14.79 4.65 12.21
C ARG A 70 14.80 6.12 12.51
N SER A 71 14.68 6.90 11.46
CA SER A 71 14.33 8.31 11.51
C SER A 71 12.82 8.47 11.48
N SER A 72 12.34 9.63 11.93
CA SER A 72 10.92 10.00 11.88
C SER A 72 10.78 11.39 11.26
N GLY A 73 9.70 11.62 10.52
CA GLY A 73 9.49 12.87 9.82
C GLY A 73 8.04 13.11 9.44
N VAL A 74 7.83 14.22 8.73
CA VAL A 74 6.55 14.54 8.10
C VAL A 74 6.80 14.75 6.61
N TRP A 75 6.13 13.96 5.79
CA TRP A 75 6.09 14.15 4.34
C TRP A 75 4.74 14.76 3.96
N GLN A 76 4.75 15.64 2.96
CA GLN A 76 3.54 16.32 2.51
C GLN A 76 3.50 16.35 0.98
N ILE A 77 2.36 15.93 0.42
CA ILE A 77 2.04 16.14 -1.00
C ILE A 77 0.72 16.92 -1.11
N SER A 78 0.54 17.61 -2.24
CA SER A 78 -0.75 18.17 -2.62
C SER A 78 -1.14 17.75 -4.02
N ALA A 79 -2.44 17.56 -4.22
CA ALA A 79 -3.02 17.18 -5.51
C ALA A 79 -4.20 18.11 -5.85
N PRO A 80 -4.34 18.54 -7.12
CA PRO A 80 -5.47 19.37 -7.52
C PRO A 80 -6.77 18.57 -7.38
N ARG A 81 -7.82 19.24 -6.91
CA ARG A 81 -9.16 18.68 -6.85
C ARG A 81 -9.96 19.19 -8.04
N ASN A 82 -10.17 18.31 -9.01
CA ASN A 82 -10.84 18.67 -10.27
C ASN A 82 -12.34 18.36 -10.28
N ARG A 83 -12.86 17.65 -9.28
CA ARG A 83 -14.25 17.17 -9.20
C ARG A 83 -14.78 17.19 -7.76
N ASP A 84 -16.10 17.08 -7.62
CA ASP A 84 -16.74 16.97 -6.31
C ASP A 84 -16.39 15.67 -5.59
N GLU A 85 -16.07 14.61 -6.33
CA GLU A 85 -15.67 13.31 -5.80
C GLU A 85 -14.18 13.26 -5.40
N LYS A 86 -13.88 12.51 -4.33
CA LYS A 86 -12.52 12.28 -3.85
C LYS A 86 -11.81 11.27 -4.75
N GLN A 87 -10.79 11.72 -5.47
CA GLN A 87 -9.99 10.92 -6.39
C GLN A 87 -8.92 10.12 -5.63
N TRP A 88 -9.36 9.19 -4.78
CA TRP A 88 -8.49 8.40 -3.90
C TRP A 88 -7.48 7.54 -4.67
N ASP A 89 -7.92 6.97 -5.78
CA ASP A 89 -7.13 6.17 -6.71
C ASP A 89 -5.89 6.94 -7.24
N LEU A 90 -6.10 8.09 -7.87
CA LEU A 90 -5.02 8.92 -8.41
C LEU A 90 -4.14 9.51 -7.31
N LEU A 91 -4.73 9.82 -6.15
CA LEU A 91 -3.97 10.31 -5.00
C LEU A 91 -3.07 9.22 -4.42
N LEU A 92 -3.49 7.96 -4.45
CA LEU A 92 -2.66 6.81 -4.06
C LEU A 92 -1.45 6.68 -4.97
N VAL A 93 -1.65 6.77 -6.30
CA VAL A 93 -0.55 6.75 -7.28
C VAL A 93 0.44 7.88 -6.97
N GLN A 94 -0.03 9.11 -6.82
CA GLN A 94 0.85 10.25 -6.53
C GLN A 94 1.60 10.08 -5.20
N TRP A 95 0.97 9.52 -4.18
CA TRP A 95 1.62 9.23 -2.91
C TRP A 95 2.71 8.17 -3.06
N MET A 96 2.44 7.08 -3.75
CA MET A 96 3.42 6.00 -3.93
C MET A 96 4.59 6.45 -4.81
N GLU A 97 4.35 7.30 -5.82
CA GLU A 97 5.40 7.97 -6.59
C GLU A 97 6.29 8.88 -5.71
N GLU A 98 5.71 9.64 -4.78
CA GLU A 98 6.50 10.42 -3.81
C GLU A 98 7.36 9.50 -2.94
N VAL A 99 6.87 8.32 -2.53
CA VAL A 99 7.65 7.35 -1.75
C VAL A 99 8.84 6.83 -2.55
N LEU A 100 8.65 6.49 -3.83
CA LEU A 100 9.74 6.08 -4.72
C LEU A 100 10.74 7.22 -4.93
N TYR A 101 10.26 8.43 -5.17
CA TYR A 101 11.07 9.63 -5.30
C TYR A 101 11.92 9.92 -4.05
N ARG A 102 11.33 9.79 -2.86
CA ARG A 102 12.00 9.97 -1.57
C ARG A 102 13.12 8.96 -1.36
N SER A 103 12.86 7.70 -1.68
CA SER A 103 13.90 6.68 -1.68
C SER A 103 15.02 7.07 -2.64
N GLU A 104 14.70 7.35 -3.91
CA GLU A 104 15.73 7.55 -4.94
C GLU A 104 16.54 8.84 -4.79
N ILE A 105 15.88 9.96 -4.47
CA ILE A 105 16.51 11.28 -4.44
C ILE A 105 16.96 11.69 -3.05
N HIS A 106 16.23 11.30 -2.01
CA HIS A 106 16.55 11.66 -0.63
C HIS A 106 17.23 10.54 0.16
N GLY A 107 17.30 9.32 -0.38
CA GLY A 107 17.85 8.17 0.34
C GLY A 107 16.99 7.74 1.52
N GLU A 108 15.70 8.09 1.53
CA GLU A 108 14.79 7.82 2.64
C GLU A 108 13.91 6.58 2.34
N TRP A 109 14.29 5.41 2.84
CA TRP A 109 13.49 4.17 2.71
C TRP A 109 12.32 4.18 3.69
N LEU A 110 11.09 4.35 3.21
CA LEU A 110 9.91 4.33 4.07
C LEU A 110 9.67 2.94 4.67
N VAL A 111 9.49 2.86 6.00
CA VAL A 111 9.16 1.63 6.73
C VAL A 111 7.83 1.68 7.48
N ASP A 112 7.30 2.86 7.77
CA ASP A 112 5.97 3.04 8.34
C ASP A 112 5.41 4.41 7.99
N CYS A 113 4.08 4.52 7.85
CA CYS A 113 3.43 5.79 7.61
C CYS A 113 1.98 5.87 8.13
N HIS A 114 1.59 7.05 8.60
CA HIS A 114 0.22 7.38 8.94
C HIS A 114 -0.22 8.65 8.22
N LEU A 115 -1.23 8.53 7.35
CA LEU A 115 -1.67 9.60 6.46
C LEU A 115 -2.94 10.28 6.94
N ASN A 116 -2.94 11.61 6.92
CA ASN A 116 -4.11 12.46 7.14
C ASN A 116 -4.40 13.29 5.88
N PHE A 117 -5.68 13.38 5.51
CA PHE A 117 -6.14 13.99 4.26
C PHE A 117 -7.01 15.20 4.55
N GLN A 118 -6.56 16.38 4.10
CA GLN A 118 -7.31 17.62 4.22
C GLN A 118 -7.88 17.97 2.85
N TRP A 119 -9.18 17.78 2.68
CA TRP A 119 -9.87 18.05 1.42
C TRP A 119 -10.44 19.47 1.42
N ASN A 120 -9.96 20.30 0.50
CA ASN A 120 -10.38 21.68 0.29
C ASN A 120 -11.17 21.79 -1.02
N THR A 121 -11.62 22.99 -1.38
CA THR A 121 -12.37 23.22 -2.63
C THR A 121 -11.50 23.13 -3.88
N LYS A 122 -10.18 23.31 -3.77
CA LYS A 122 -9.25 23.37 -4.91
C LYS A 122 -8.24 22.25 -4.96
N GLU A 123 -7.93 21.65 -3.82
CA GLU A 123 -6.88 20.64 -3.69
C GLU A 123 -7.20 19.68 -2.56
N VAL A 124 -6.36 18.67 -2.43
CA VAL A 124 -6.21 17.86 -1.22
C VAL A 124 -4.76 17.96 -0.77
N ILE A 125 -4.57 18.18 0.53
CA ILE A 125 -3.26 18.13 1.18
C ILE A 125 -3.16 16.82 1.96
N VAL A 126 -2.15 16.02 1.63
CA VAL A 126 -1.83 14.78 2.34
C VAL A 126 -0.66 15.06 3.25
N ASN A 127 -0.84 14.83 4.54
CA ASN A 127 0.23 14.90 5.53
C ASN A 127 0.48 13.49 6.04
N ALA A 128 1.70 13.00 5.92
CA ALA A 128 2.10 11.69 6.39
C ALA A 128 3.12 11.84 7.52
N GLN A 129 2.81 11.30 8.70
CA GLN A 129 3.84 10.99 9.68
C GLN A 129 4.53 9.72 9.22
N VAL A 130 5.85 9.76 9.09
CA VAL A 130 6.63 8.67 8.48
C VAL A 130 7.75 8.21 9.40
N SER A 131 8.09 6.94 9.27
CA SER A 131 9.34 6.37 9.75
C SER A 131 10.12 5.82 8.57
N TRP A 132 11.42 6.11 8.51
CA TRP A 132 12.28 5.73 7.40
C TRP A 132 13.68 5.31 7.87
N ILE A 133 14.38 4.56 7.02
CA ILE A 133 15.78 4.11 7.20
C ILE A 133 16.61 4.68 6.03
N GLU A 134 17.91 4.92 6.24
CA GLU A 134 18.80 5.32 5.16
C GLU A 134 18.90 4.20 4.10
N ASN A 135 18.72 4.55 2.82
CA ASN A 135 18.74 3.58 1.72
C ASN A 135 20.01 2.74 1.65
N GLU A 136 21.16 3.29 2.06
CA GLU A 136 22.44 2.57 2.08
C GLU A 136 22.44 1.37 3.05
N GLU A 137 21.53 1.36 4.03
CA GLU A 137 21.35 0.26 4.96
C GLU A 137 20.37 -0.81 4.46
N ILE A 138 19.70 -0.58 3.32
CA ILE A 138 18.63 -1.43 2.80
C ILE A 138 19.06 -2.15 1.52
N GLU A 139 18.97 -3.48 1.55
CA GLU A 139 19.18 -4.32 0.37
C GLU A 139 17.88 -4.49 -0.42
N ARG A 140 17.87 -4.03 -1.67
CA ARG A 140 16.75 -4.14 -2.62
C ARG A 140 17.01 -5.26 -3.63
N GLU A 141 15.98 -6.01 -3.97
CA GLU A 141 16.05 -7.09 -4.98
C GLU A 141 15.45 -6.68 -6.33
N ILE A 142 14.42 -5.82 -6.29
CA ILE A 142 13.70 -5.33 -7.47
C ILE A 142 13.67 -3.80 -7.40
N GLU A 143 13.56 -3.17 -8.57
CA GLU A 143 13.34 -1.73 -8.72
C GLU A 143 11.98 -1.51 -9.40
N ILE A 144 11.20 -0.54 -8.93
CA ILE A 144 9.99 -0.06 -9.60
C ILE A 144 10.32 1.28 -10.24
N LYS A 145 10.09 1.40 -11.55
CA LYS A 145 10.28 2.63 -12.34
C LYS A 145 9.11 3.60 -12.22
N ALA A 146 7.88 3.07 -12.10
CA ALA A 146 6.68 3.89 -11.99
C ALA A 146 5.51 3.14 -11.35
N VAL A 147 4.62 3.90 -10.72
CA VAL A 147 3.30 3.46 -10.25
C VAL A 147 2.29 3.80 -11.33
N THR A 148 1.62 2.79 -11.87
CA THR A 148 0.76 2.98 -13.04
C THR A 148 -0.71 3.13 -12.67
N THR A 149 -1.48 3.75 -13.57
CA THR A 149 -2.95 3.76 -13.49
C THR A 149 -3.59 2.55 -14.18
N HIS A 150 -2.78 1.61 -14.70
CA HIS A 150 -3.26 0.41 -15.35
C HIS A 150 -3.91 -0.53 -14.33
N GLU A 151 -5.13 -0.98 -14.59
CA GLU A 151 -5.93 -1.80 -13.67
C GLU A 151 -6.10 -1.21 -12.26
N LEU A 152 -5.93 0.11 -12.10
CA LEU A 152 -6.04 0.80 -10.82
C LEU A 152 -7.47 0.72 -10.29
N GLN A 153 -7.62 0.26 -9.05
CA GLN A 153 -8.89 0.27 -8.33
C GLN A 153 -8.69 0.86 -6.96
N PHE A 154 -9.69 1.61 -6.48
CA PHE A 154 -9.79 2.06 -5.10
C PHE A 154 -11.27 2.11 -4.74
N SER A 155 -11.74 1.16 -3.93
CA SER A 155 -13.19 0.94 -3.77
C SER A 155 -13.57 0.61 -2.35
N GLU A 156 -14.72 1.16 -1.93
CA GLU A 156 -15.37 0.82 -0.68
C GLU A 156 -16.18 -0.47 -0.86
N LEU A 157 -16.04 -1.39 0.10
CA LEU A 157 -16.95 -2.52 0.31
C LEU A 157 -17.86 -2.19 1.48
N LYS A 158 -19.15 -2.07 1.22
CA LYS A 158 -20.16 -1.84 2.26
C LYS A 158 -20.44 -3.13 3.02
N GLN A 159 -21.12 -2.99 4.15
CA GLN A 159 -21.50 -4.13 4.98
C GLN A 159 -22.26 -5.19 4.15
N GLY A 160 -21.75 -6.42 4.15
CA GLY A 160 -22.34 -7.54 3.42
C GLY A 160 -21.96 -7.65 1.94
N GLU A 161 -21.27 -6.66 1.37
CA GLU A 161 -20.66 -6.76 0.04
C GLU A 161 -19.42 -7.66 0.09
N ASN A 162 -19.16 -8.37 -1.02
CA ASN A 162 -17.99 -9.23 -1.15
C ASN A 162 -17.21 -8.84 -2.41
N ALA A 163 -15.88 -8.76 -2.30
CA ALA A 163 -14.97 -8.77 -3.43
C ALA A 163 -14.34 -10.14 -3.52
N TYR A 164 -14.77 -10.93 -4.51
CA TYR A 164 -14.18 -12.24 -4.77
C TYR A 164 -12.90 -12.09 -5.57
N SER A 165 -11.86 -12.78 -5.13
CA SER A 165 -10.58 -12.81 -5.82
C SER A 165 -10.61 -13.85 -6.95
N THR A 166 -10.04 -13.48 -8.09
CA THR A 166 -9.75 -14.41 -9.19
C THR A 166 -8.37 -15.04 -9.05
N TRP A 167 -7.55 -14.59 -8.09
CA TRP A 167 -6.18 -15.06 -7.86
C TRP A 167 -6.08 -15.84 -6.55
N GLU A 168 -5.47 -17.01 -6.60
CA GLU A 168 -5.33 -17.91 -5.45
C GLU A 168 -4.54 -17.29 -4.28
N GLN A 169 -3.57 -16.43 -4.59
CA GLN A 169 -2.71 -15.77 -3.60
C GLN A 169 -3.41 -14.61 -2.87
N VAL A 170 -4.55 -14.15 -3.38
CA VAL A 170 -5.30 -13.02 -2.85
C VAL A 170 -6.59 -13.56 -2.24
N PRO A 171 -6.88 -13.27 -0.96
CA PRO A 171 -8.10 -13.74 -0.32
C PRO A 171 -9.35 -13.00 -0.84
N ASP A 172 -10.51 -13.59 -0.64
CA ASP A 172 -11.79 -12.90 -0.78
C ASP A 172 -11.97 -11.89 0.36
N PHE A 173 -12.55 -10.72 0.05
CA PHE A 173 -12.85 -9.70 1.04
C PHE A 173 -14.35 -9.57 1.27
N GLN A 174 -14.75 -9.34 2.52
CA GLN A 174 -16.12 -9.01 2.90
C GLN A 174 -16.13 -7.67 3.63
N GLY A 175 -17.04 -6.78 3.22
CA GLY A 175 -17.20 -5.48 3.85
C GLY A 175 -17.85 -5.55 5.24
N PRO A 176 -17.67 -4.50 6.08
CA PRO A 176 -17.21 -3.17 5.68
C PRO A 176 -15.69 -3.02 5.55
N GLY A 177 -15.23 -2.31 4.53
CA GLY A 177 -13.81 -2.01 4.32
C GLY A 177 -13.54 -1.31 2.99
N TRP A 178 -12.27 -1.18 2.65
CA TRP A 178 -11.78 -0.59 1.41
C TRP A 178 -10.71 -1.51 0.83
N PHE A 179 -10.66 -1.63 -0.49
CA PHE A 179 -9.57 -2.31 -1.18
C PHE A 179 -9.04 -1.48 -2.34
N CYS A 180 -7.79 -1.76 -2.73
CA CYS A 180 -7.21 -1.22 -3.95
C CYS A 180 -6.44 -2.28 -4.72
N ASP A 181 -6.34 -2.05 -6.02
CA ASP A 181 -5.42 -2.74 -6.93
C ASP A 181 -4.50 -1.70 -7.55
N VAL A 182 -3.21 -1.98 -7.61
CA VAL A 182 -2.20 -1.14 -8.25
C VAL A 182 -1.21 -2.00 -9.02
N VAL A 183 -0.76 -1.51 -10.18
CA VAL A 183 0.24 -2.15 -11.02
C VAL A 183 1.47 -1.25 -11.10
N PHE A 184 2.64 -1.84 -10.98
CA PHE A 184 3.94 -1.17 -11.01
C PHE A 184 4.69 -1.54 -12.29
N ASP A 185 5.35 -0.56 -12.90
CA ASP A 185 6.32 -0.77 -13.98
C ASP A 185 7.72 -1.01 -13.36
N ILE A 186 8.41 -2.07 -13.76
CA ILE A 186 9.72 -2.49 -13.21
C ILE A 186 10.86 -2.24 -14.20
#